data_AF-A0AAN6LUE0-F1
#
_entry.id   AF-A0AAN6LUE0-F1
#
_cell.length_a   1.000
_cell.length_b   1.000
_cell.length_c   1.000
_cell.angle_alpha   90.00
_cell.angle_beta   90.00
_cell.angle_gamma   90.00
#
_symmetry.space_group_name_H-M   'P 1'
#
loop_
_entity.id
_entity.type
_entity.pdbx_description
1 polymer ?
#
loop_
_entity_poly.entity_id
_entity_poly.type
_entity_poly.pdbx_seq_one_letter_code
_entity_poly.pdbx_strand_id
1 'polypeptide(L)'
;MATTTDPLLDQEDPQDGPEIRRQASHPLPQWSQTSLTSPQVEYYFSDENLPSDTHLLACCGGRDNLPVSISRICGFKKMRKYKKKVVVQALRKSTFLVVTEDGKQVSRKVALQGQCALDEGYFDDTEIAYDPRARVPAVLPVPLLPQEKKVYPVGMSKNMMKPTGFEKTYVEPPITPDEAKDEAAMYDPVKSFVERIEVAIQRFKKKRRMHEKYSHVFNKWMHFGGVETGPRMFGGLSRADMTNMDAEEIARATASHHVSWERNDTRFWTVDFVGVAEAFLSTYIAPQYSHNPEQVKSACQVLRSFYNYLLYHSVCPEFNDDLSRALYICDKAETELPQTYTAGLVLPGAFNTAASTIFGGSKAGLYTGDKEWAIRCKEEGVDLSELGVMDEEARITFRSGIAILGTDQQQDMLDTKAVKVLQDVSLCLCIDFIELPDELTREMYDRQNNFTTGKLKLEPLGKMVCRPWQVDDFSEYDLPLDKYPTGRPSDVEVDREFVFWVEESVLKECFLGMKLEASVLLVAE
;
A
#
# COMPACT_ATOMS: atom_id res chain seq x y z
N MET A 1 49.41 54.49 -37.61
CA MET A 1 50.37 53.89 -36.67
C MET A 1 49.99 52.44 -36.48
N ALA A 2 50.96 51.54 -36.71
CA ALA A 2 51.03 50.09 -36.53
C ALA A 2 49.75 49.33 -36.09
N THR A 3 49.16 48.41 -36.86
CA THR A 3 49.55 47.00 -37.16
C THR A 3 50.17 46.23 -35.99
N THR A 4 49.46 45.22 -35.46
CA THR A 4 49.86 43.80 -35.58
C THR A 4 48.65 42.87 -35.37
N THR A 5 48.41 42.05 -36.38
CA THR A 5 47.63 40.80 -36.40
C THR A 5 48.32 39.69 -35.60
N ASP A 6 47.56 38.78 -34.99
CA ASP A 6 48.03 37.40 -34.77
C ASP A 6 46.92 36.38 -35.14
N PRO A 7 47.19 35.38 -36.00
CA PRO A 7 46.22 34.43 -36.55
C PRO A 7 46.36 32.99 -35.99
N LEU A 8 45.34 32.16 -36.28
CA LEU A 8 45.34 30.68 -36.32
C LEU A 8 45.44 29.90 -34.99
N LEU A 9 44.40 29.12 -34.66
CA LEU A 9 44.34 27.68 -34.95
C LEU A 9 43.03 27.08 -34.42
N ASP A 10 42.11 26.76 -35.33
CA ASP A 10 41.24 25.59 -35.18
C ASP A 10 42.15 24.37 -34.99
N GLN A 11 42.15 23.78 -33.79
CA GLN A 11 42.61 22.41 -33.62
C GLN A 11 41.38 21.52 -33.58
N GLU A 12 41.11 20.89 -34.72
CA GLU A 12 40.31 19.66 -34.76
C GLU A 12 40.87 18.70 -33.71
N ASP A 13 39.99 18.24 -32.81
CA ASP A 13 40.29 17.18 -31.85
C ASP A 13 40.76 15.95 -32.65
N PRO A 14 41.94 15.35 -32.38
CA PRO A 14 42.42 14.21 -33.16
C PRO A 14 41.36 13.11 -33.18
N GLN A 15 41.04 12.62 -34.39
CA GLN A 15 40.02 11.58 -34.65
C GLN A 15 40.23 10.27 -33.86
N ASP A 16 41.38 10.10 -33.20
CA ASP A 16 41.72 8.95 -32.35
C ASP A 16 41.36 9.12 -30.85
N GLY A 17 40.84 10.27 -30.41
CA GLY A 17 40.43 10.50 -29.01
C GLY A 17 39.43 9.46 -28.44
N PRO A 18 38.43 8.99 -29.21
CA PRO A 18 37.53 7.92 -28.78
C PRO A 18 38.20 6.54 -28.73
N GLU A 19 39.15 6.28 -29.63
CA GLU A 19 39.83 4.99 -29.80
C GLU A 19 40.90 4.79 -28.71
N ILE A 20 41.61 5.86 -28.32
CA ILE A 20 42.53 5.89 -27.17
C ILE A 20 41.76 5.74 -25.85
N ARG A 21 40.57 6.35 -25.72
CA ARG A 21 39.68 6.13 -24.55
C ARG A 21 39.13 4.70 -24.49
N ARG A 22 38.90 4.05 -25.63
CA ARG A 22 38.51 2.62 -25.69
C ARG A 22 39.68 1.70 -25.32
N GLN A 23 40.91 1.99 -25.74
CA GLN A 23 42.09 1.20 -25.35
C GLN A 23 42.41 1.29 -23.84
N ALA A 24 42.04 2.38 -23.17
CA ALA A 24 42.15 2.52 -21.70
C ALA A 24 41.12 1.68 -20.90
N SER A 25 40.20 0.99 -21.57
CA SER A 25 39.14 0.19 -20.93
C SER A 25 39.43 -1.31 -20.85
N HIS A 26 40.61 -1.76 -21.31
CA HIS A 26 41.04 -3.12 -21.05
C HIS A 26 41.57 -3.24 -19.61
N PRO A 27 41.03 -4.16 -18.78
CA PRO A 27 41.61 -4.42 -17.48
C PRO A 27 43.04 -4.92 -17.70
N LEU A 28 44.01 -4.19 -17.14
CA LEU A 28 45.40 -4.61 -17.10
C LEU A 28 45.49 -6.08 -16.61
N PRO A 29 46.45 -6.89 -17.09
CA PRO A 29 46.64 -8.24 -16.60
C PRO A 29 46.70 -8.31 -15.06
N GLN A 30 46.14 -9.36 -14.46
CA GLN A 30 45.99 -9.47 -13.00
C GLN A 30 47.32 -9.31 -12.22
N TRP A 31 48.44 -9.69 -12.84
CA TRP A 31 49.78 -9.52 -12.27
C TRP A 31 50.25 -8.05 -12.22
N SER A 32 49.90 -7.21 -13.21
CA SER A 32 50.25 -5.78 -13.21
C SER A 32 49.28 -4.91 -12.39
N GLN A 33 48.04 -5.38 -12.18
CA GLN A 33 47.14 -4.75 -11.20
C GLN A 33 47.61 -4.97 -9.75
N THR A 34 48.25 -6.11 -9.46
CA THR A 34 48.76 -6.43 -8.12
C THR A 34 49.97 -5.55 -7.75
N SER A 35 50.83 -5.20 -8.72
CA SER A 35 52.01 -4.36 -8.47
C SER A 35 51.68 -2.89 -8.24
N LEU A 36 50.56 -2.39 -8.78
CA LEU A 36 50.14 -0.97 -8.64
C LEU A 36 49.17 -0.73 -7.47
N THR A 37 48.58 -1.78 -6.89
CA THR A 37 47.58 -1.66 -5.82
C THR A 37 48.19 -1.53 -4.43
N SER A 38 49.26 -2.29 -4.12
CA SER A 38 49.95 -2.16 -2.82
C SER A 38 50.55 -0.78 -2.60
N PRO A 39 51.31 -0.18 -3.55
CA PRO A 39 51.91 1.14 -3.34
C PRO A 39 50.87 2.25 -3.12
N GLN A 40 49.70 2.13 -3.76
CA GLN A 40 48.64 3.12 -3.61
C GLN A 40 47.97 3.09 -2.23
N VAL A 41 47.80 1.89 -1.64
CA VAL A 41 47.25 1.76 -0.28
C VAL A 41 48.32 2.07 0.76
N GLU A 42 49.56 1.64 0.54
CA GLU A 42 50.70 2.00 1.38
C GLU A 42 50.89 3.51 1.44
N TYR A 43 50.72 4.23 0.32
CA TYR A 43 50.74 5.69 0.30
C TYR A 43 49.65 6.31 1.18
N TYR A 44 48.43 5.76 1.21
CA TYR A 44 47.39 6.31 2.10
C TYR A 44 47.77 6.22 3.58
N PHE A 45 48.42 5.12 3.97
CA PHE A 45 48.86 4.88 5.34
C PHE A 45 50.29 5.37 5.63
N SER A 46 50.95 6.03 4.67
CA SER A 46 52.33 6.50 4.83
C SER A 46 52.42 7.60 5.87
N ASP A 47 53.63 7.83 6.38
CA ASP A 47 53.91 8.92 7.33
C ASP A 47 53.80 10.31 6.69
N GLU A 48 53.73 10.41 5.36
CA GLU A 48 53.52 11.67 4.64
C GLU A 48 52.03 12.02 4.51
N ASN A 49 51.17 11.03 4.25
CA ASN A 49 49.74 11.26 4.00
C ASN A 49 48.88 11.13 5.27
N LEU A 50 49.11 10.07 6.08
CA LEU A 50 48.22 9.75 7.21
C LEU A 50 48.14 10.86 8.27
N PRO A 51 49.22 11.58 8.66
CA PRO A 51 49.13 12.65 9.66
C PRO A 51 48.21 13.81 9.27
N SER A 52 47.98 14.05 7.98
CA SER A 52 47.16 15.15 7.48
C SER A 52 45.78 14.72 6.95
N ASP A 53 45.57 13.43 6.70
CA ASP A 53 44.31 12.87 6.17
C ASP A 53 43.27 12.66 7.28
N THR A 54 42.47 13.68 7.57
CA THR A 54 41.42 13.66 8.60
C THR A 54 40.40 12.53 8.41
N HIS A 55 40.10 12.13 7.16
CA HIS A 55 39.15 11.06 6.88
C HIS A 55 39.73 9.68 7.21
N LEU A 56 41.00 9.43 6.89
CA LEU A 56 41.66 8.17 7.23
C LEU A 56 41.98 8.09 8.72
N LEU A 57 42.38 9.20 9.35
CA LEU A 57 42.55 9.31 10.80
C LEU A 57 41.24 9.00 11.55
N ALA A 58 40.09 9.48 11.06
CA ALA A 58 38.79 9.13 11.61
C ALA A 58 38.43 7.64 11.42
N CYS A 59 39.05 6.94 10.45
CA CYS A 59 38.85 5.50 10.27
C CYS A 59 39.72 4.64 11.20
N CYS A 60 40.96 5.05 11.49
CA CYS A 60 41.91 4.28 12.29
C CYS A 60 42.11 4.82 13.72
N GLY A 61 41.40 5.87 14.13
CA GLY A 61 41.59 6.51 15.44
C GLY A 61 42.95 7.17 15.60
N GLY A 62 43.54 7.64 14.49
CA GLY A 62 44.88 8.23 14.48
C GLY A 62 45.94 7.29 15.04
N ARG A 63 46.45 7.62 16.22
CA ARG A 63 47.52 6.87 16.92
C ARG A 63 47.07 5.51 17.46
N ASP A 64 45.77 5.31 17.64
CA ASP A 64 45.21 4.01 18.08
C ASP A 64 45.34 2.90 17.03
N ASN A 65 45.64 3.26 15.77
CA ASN A 65 45.91 2.33 14.66
C ASN A 65 44.84 1.21 14.52
N LEU A 66 43.58 1.57 14.72
CA LEU A 66 42.45 0.66 14.62
C LEU A 66 42.33 0.09 13.19
N PRO A 67 41.96 -1.19 13.03
CA PRO A 67 41.80 -1.80 11.70
C PRO A 67 40.74 -1.11 10.83
N VAL A 68 41.11 -0.77 9.60
CA VAL A 68 40.25 -0.09 8.63
C VAL A 68 39.66 -1.08 7.63
N SER A 69 38.37 -0.94 7.31
CA SER A 69 37.69 -1.82 6.36
C SER A 69 38.25 -1.69 4.93
N ILE A 70 38.70 -2.80 4.36
CA ILE A 70 39.16 -2.88 2.96
C ILE A 70 38.01 -2.53 2.01
N SER A 71 36.77 -2.81 2.39
CA SER A 71 35.60 -2.38 1.62
C SER A 71 35.46 -0.87 1.53
N ARG A 72 35.88 -0.13 2.57
CA ARG A 72 35.87 1.34 2.55
C ARG A 72 37.03 1.88 1.72
N ILE A 73 38.22 1.28 1.81
CA ILE A 73 39.38 1.65 0.99
C ILE A 73 39.09 1.48 -0.50
N CYS A 74 38.45 0.37 -0.90
CA CYS A 74 37.99 0.18 -2.28
C CYS A 74 36.95 1.21 -2.76
N GLY A 75 36.35 1.99 -1.85
CA GLY A 75 35.46 3.10 -2.18
C GLY A 75 36.17 4.40 -2.54
N PHE A 76 37.49 4.52 -2.28
CA PHE A 76 38.27 5.72 -2.57
C PHE A 76 38.45 5.90 -4.09
N LYS A 77 38.46 7.15 -4.56
CA LYS A 77 38.45 7.49 -6.00
C LYS A 77 39.51 6.72 -6.81
N LYS A 78 40.75 6.64 -6.32
CA LYS A 78 41.85 5.91 -7.01
C LYS A 78 41.75 4.38 -6.87
N MET A 79 40.99 3.87 -5.89
CA MET A 79 40.85 2.44 -5.60
C MET A 79 39.60 1.79 -6.22
N ARG A 80 38.57 2.56 -6.60
CA ARG A 80 37.29 2.06 -7.15
C ARG A 80 37.43 1.14 -8.37
N LYS A 81 38.52 1.29 -9.12
CA LYS A 81 38.82 0.49 -10.32
C LYS A 81 39.30 -0.94 -10.01
N TYR A 82 39.69 -1.24 -8.77
CA TYR A 82 40.26 -2.53 -8.40
C TYR A 82 39.26 -3.43 -7.68
N LYS A 83 39.25 -4.73 -8.03
CA LYS A 83 38.42 -5.74 -7.34
C LYS A 83 38.99 -6.04 -5.95
N LYS A 84 38.11 -6.18 -4.95
CA LYS A 84 38.49 -6.46 -3.55
C LYS A 84 39.44 -7.65 -3.39
N LYS A 85 39.21 -8.75 -4.12
CA LYS A 85 40.06 -9.94 -4.08
C LYS A 85 41.52 -9.64 -4.48
N VAL A 86 41.71 -8.78 -5.48
CA VAL A 86 43.04 -8.36 -5.97
C VAL A 86 43.73 -7.48 -4.93
N VAL A 87 42.98 -6.54 -4.34
CA VAL A 87 43.51 -5.65 -3.28
C VAL A 87 43.97 -6.47 -2.06
N VAL A 88 43.18 -7.45 -1.61
CA VAL A 88 43.56 -8.31 -0.47
C VAL A 88 44.83 -9.12 -0.77
N GLN A 89 44.94 -9.70 -1.97
CA GLN A 89 46.13 -10.46 -2.38
C GLN A 89 47.39 -9.59 -2.47
N ALA A 90 47.24 -8.34 -2.93
CA ALA A 90 48.33 -7.37 -3.00
C ALA A 90 48.77 -6.92 -1.59
N LEU A 91 47.81 -6.59 -0.72
CA LEU A 91 48.08 -6.14 0.65
C LEU A 91 48.71 -7.22 1.53
N ARG A 92 48.39 -8.51 1.32
CA ARG A 92 49.04 -9.62 2.03
C ARG A 92 50.54 -9.73 1.74
N LYS A 93 51.01 -9.18 0.61
CA LYS A 93 52.44 -9.13 0.24
C LYS A 93 53.15 -7.87 0.74
N SER A 94 52.43 -6.93 1.36
CA SER A 94 52.99 -5.67 1.85
C SER A 94 53.91 -5.88 3.05
N THR A 95 55.06 -5.22 3.03
CA THR A 95 55.96 -5.15 4.19
C THR A 95 55.50 -4.10 5.20
N PHE A 96 54.63 -3.16 4.83
CA PHE A 96 54.21 -2.00 5.63
C PHE A 96 52.83 -2.20 6.32
N LEU A 97 51.93 -2.95 5.70
CA LEU A 97 50.55 -3.16 6.18
C LEU A 97 50.31 -4.60 6.65
N VAL A 98 49.39 -4.77 7.60
CA VAL A 98 48.87 -6.07 8.05
C VAL A 98 47.39 -6.17 7.72
N VAL A 99 47.02 -7.28 7.09
CA VAL A 99 45.64 -7.63 6.79
C VAL A 99 45.17 -8.66 7.81
N THR A 100 44.00 -8.45 8.41
CA THR A 100 43.35 -9.42 9.32
C THR A 100 43.18 -10.78 8.65
N GLU A 101 43.16 -11.88 9.39
CA GLU A 101 43.01 -13.25 8.84
C GLU A 101 41.78 -13.39 7.92
N ASP A 102 40.67 -12.78 8.33
CA ASP A 102 39.40 -12.62 7.60
C ASP A 102 39.51 -11.92 6.22
N GLY A 103 40.63 -11.24 5.94
CA GLY A 103 40.83 -10.47 4.71
C GLY A 103 39.90 -9.26 4.57
N LYS A 104 39.27 -8.81 5.65
CA LYS A 104 38.25 -7.74 5.64
C LYS A 104 38.81 -6.37 6.05
N GLN A 105 39.83 -6.34 6.90
CA GLN A 105 40.41 -5.11 7.44
C GLN A 105 41.93 -5.05 7.25
N VAL A 106 42.48 -3.84 7.27
CA VAL A 106 43.91 -3.55 7.16
C VAL A 106 44.32 -2.50 8.19
N SER A 107 45.49 -2.67 8.79
CA SER A 107 46.13 -1.71 9.72
C SER A 107 47.61 -1.57 9.39
N ARG A 108 48.26 -0.52 9.91
CA ARG A 108 49.71 -0.38 9.79
C ARG A 108 50.40 -1.39 10.71
N LYS A 109 51.55 -1.93 10.29
CA LYS A 109 52.41 -2.75 11.18
C LYS A 109 52.94 -1.95 12.36
N VAL A 110 53.38 -0.73 12.08
CA VAL A 110 53.86 0.23 13.09
C VAL A 110 52.86 1.37 13.12
N ALA A 111 52.29 1.62 14.30
CA ALA A 111 51.36 2.72 14.51
C ALA A 111 51.99 4.06 14.12
N LEU A 112 51.14 5.05 13.82
CA LEU A 112 51.60 6.38 13.46
C LEU A 112 52.39 7.00 14.64
N GLN A 113 53.57 7.55 14.35
CA GLN A 113 54.43 8.23 15.32
C GLN A 113 54.39 9.75 15.04
N GLY A 114 54.39 10.56 16.10
CA GLY A 114 54.36 12.02 16.01
C GLY A 114 52.96 12.63 16.14
N GLN A 115 52.89 13.96 16.02
CA GLN A 115 51.63 14.69 16.01
C GLN A 115 50.89 14.49 14.69
N CYS A 116 49.56 14.52 14.74
CA CYS A 116 48.68 14.41 13.58
C CYS A 116 47.56 15.46 13.64
N ALA A 117 46.78 15.58 12.57
CA ALA A 117 45.69 16.54 12.46
C ALA A 117 44.54 16.39 13.49
N LEU A 118 44.59 15.36 14.36
CA LEU A 118 43.70 15.19 15.51
C LEU A 118 44.25 15.84 16.80
N ASP A 119 45.50 16.29 16.80
CA ASP A 119 46.15 16.90 17.95
C ASP A 119 46.03 18.43 17.90
N GLU A 120 45.77 19.05 19.06
CA GLU A 120 45.73 20.51 19.19
C GLU A 120 47.08 21.11 18.79
N GLY A 121 47.06 22.10 17.89
CA GLY A 121 48.25 22.80 17.42
C GLY A 121 49.06 22.12 16.32
N TYR A 122 48.59 21.00 15.73
CA TYR A 122 49.30 20.35 14.60
C TYR A 122 49.50 21.26 13.38
N PHE A 123 48.62 22.24 13.18
CA PHE A 123 48.70 23.18 12.07
C PHE A 123 49.28 24.56 12.46
N ASP A 124 49.81 24.71 13.67
CA ASP A 124 50.32 25.99 14.18
C ASP A 124 51.74 26.33 13.67
N ASP A 125 52.33 25.48 12.81
CA ASP A 125 53.64 25.72 12.21
C ASP A 125 53.60 26.88 11.21
N THR A 126 54.30 27.96 11.53
CA THR A 126 54.29 29.26 10.81
C THR A 126 55.03 29.28 9.47
N GLU A 127 55.57 28.15 9.01
CA GLU A 127 56.44 28.09 7.81
C GLU A 127 55.75 27.65 6.51
N ILE A 128 54.44 27.32 6.54
CA ILE A 128 53.69 26.89 5.35
C ILE A 128 52.79 28.02 4.87
N ALA A 129 53.00 28.47 3.62
CA ALA A 129 52.16 29.47 2.97
C ALA A 129 50.66 29.11 3.04
N TYR A 130 49.88 29.99 3.66
CA TYR A 130 48.45 29.82 3.91
C TYR A 130 47.65 29.88 2.60
N ASP A 131 47.17 28.73 2.12
CA ASP A 131 46.06 28.66 1.15
C ASP A 131 44.73 28.49 1.91
N PRO A 132 43.84 29.49 1.91
CA PRO A 132 42.57 29.45 2.65
C PRO A 132 41.59 28.35 2.20
N ARG A 133 41.84 27.66 1.07
CA ARG A 133 41.05 26.50 0.62
C ARG A 133 41.64 25.16 1.05
N ALA A 134 42.87 25.13 1.57
CA ALA A 134 43.63 23.90 1.67
C ALA A 134 43.39 23.08 2.94
N ARG A 135 43.05 23.69 4.10
CA ARG A 135 43.04 22.97 5.38
C ARG A 135 42.03 23.54 6.37
N VAL A 136 40.88 22.88 6.50
CA VAL A 136 39.92 23.17 7.58
C VAL A 136 40.35 22.36 8.82
N PRO A 137 40.63 23.00 9.96
CA PRO A 137 40.93 22.28 11.21
C PRO A 137 39.80 21.31 11.55
N ALA A 138 40.14 20.10 11.97
CA ALA A 138 39.13 19.13 12.37
C ALA A 138 38.41 19.62 13.65
N VAL A 139 37.08 19.51 13.70
CA VAL A 139 36.33 19.78 14.93
C VAL A 139 36.58 18.63 15.90
N LEU A 140 37.22 18.92 17.03
CA LEU A 140 37.54 17.94 18.07
C LEU A 140 36.37 17.79 19.07
N PRO A 141 36.08 16.56 19.54
CA PRO A 141 36.71 15.29 19.17
C PRO A 141 36.18 14.76 17.82
N VAL A 142 37.09 14.25 16.97
CA VAL A 142 36.68 13.63 15.70
C VAL A 142 36.07 12.25 15.96
N PRO A 143 34.79 12.01 15.61
CA PRO A 143 34.16 10.72 15.85
C PRO A 143 34.72 9.63 14.93
N LEU A 144 34.94 8.44 15.48
CA LEU A 144 35.37 7.27 14.70
C LEU A 144 34.32 6.90 13.64
N LEU A 145 34.78 6.66 12.41
CA LEU A 145 33.91 6.23 11.33
C LEU A 145 33.58 4.73 11.45
N PRO A 146 32.30 4.33 11.33
CA PRO A 146 31.89 2.93 11.48
C PRO A 146 32.46 2.08 10.35
N GLN A 147 33.26 1.06 10.66
CA GLN A 147 33.96 0.24 9.67
C GLN A 147 33.11 -0.87 9.06
N GLU A 148 31.95 -1.17 9.67
CA GLU A 148 30.98 -2.15 9.20
C GLU A 148 29.82 -1.50 8.45
N LYS A 149 29.24 -2.25 7.50
CA LYS A 149 28.01 -1.82 6.83
C LYS A 149 26.84 -1.99 7.79
N LYS A 150 25.97 -0.98 7.87
CA LYS A 150 24.69 -1.09 8.59
C LYS A 150 23.90 -2.28 8.06
N VAL A 151 23.62 -3.24 8.94
CA VAL A 151 22.82 -4.43 8.63
C VAL A 151 21.35 -4.04 8.71
N TYR A 152 20.58 -4.48 7.73
CA TYR A 152 19.13 -4.31 7.68
C TYR A 152 18.46 -5.69 7.81
N PRO A 153 17.18 -5.75 8.21
CA PRO A 153 16.43 -7.00 8.23
C PRO A 153 16.54 -7.76 6.91
N VAL A 154 16.48 -9.09 6.96
CA VAL A 154 16.58 -9.94 5.77
C VAL A 154 15.53 -9.53 4.75
N GLY A 155 15.96 -9.22 3.51
CA GLY A 155 15.08 -8.74 2.44
C GLY A 155 14.79 -7.23 2.43
N MET A 156 15.22 -6.47 3.44
CA MET A 156 14.98 -5.02 3.51
C MET A 156 16.22 -4.21 3.14
N SER A 157 16.05 -3.18 2.30
CA SER A 157 17.10 -2.22 1.95
C SER A 157 16.98 -0.92 2.75
N LYS A 158 18.06 -0.13 2.82
CA LYS A 158 18.04 1.23 3.41
C LYS A 158 16.91 2.10 2.88
N ASN A 159 16.59 1.98 1.59
CA ASN A 159 15.55 2.78 0.95
C ASN A 159 14.14 2.32 1.27
N MET A 160 13.95 1.04 1.64
CA MET A 160 12.67 0.50 2.09
C MET A 160 12.29 0.93 3.50
N MET A 161 13.27 1.36 4.31
CA MET A 161 13.04 1.85 5.67
C MET A 161 12.69 3.34 5.75
N LYS A 162 12.70 4.05 4.61
CA LYS A 162 12.34 5.47 4.58
C LYS A 162 10.82 5.62 4.57
N PRO A 163 10.27 6.67 5.20
CA PRO A 163 8.84 6.98 5.13
C PRO A 163 8.37 7.07 3.68
N THR A 164 7.17 6.54 3.44
CA THR A 164 6.62 6.32 2.11
C THR A 164 5.73 7.46 1.65
N GLY A 165 5.18 8.23 2.58
CA GLY A 165 4.15 9.24 2.31
C GLY A 165 2.73 8.69 2.33
N PHE A 166 2.55 7.43 2.72
CA PHE A 166 1.26 6.77 2.90
C PHE A 166 0.97 6.47 4.37
N GLU A 167 1.88 6.79 5.28
CA GLU A 167 1.65 6.62 6.72
C GLU A 167 0.50 7.51 7.18
N LYS A 168 -0.32 7.03 8.13
CA LYS A 168 -1.43 7.82 8.71
C LYS A 168 -0.95 9.13 9.36
N THR A 169 0.28 9.16 9.84
CA THR A 169 0.92 10.33 10.46
C THR A 169 1.69 11.20 9.47
N TYR A 170 1.65 10.88 8.17
CA TYR A 170 2.32 11.69 7.17
C TYR A 170 1.61 13.04 7.02
N VAL A 171 2.39 14.11 7.08
CA VAL A 171 1.94 15.48 6.85
C VAL A 171 2.74 16.03 5.69
N GLU A 172 2.06 16.72 4.77
CA GLU A 172 2.74 17.39 3.67
C GLU A 172 3.72 18.44 4.20
N PRO A 173 4.93 18.53 3.63
CA PRO A 173 5.87 19.57 4.03
C PRO A 173 5.31 20.96 3.70
N PRO A 174 5.64 21.99 4.51
CA PRO A 174 5.22 23.35 4.23
C PRO A 174 5.76 23.80 2.87
N ILE A 175 4.91 24.46 2.10
CA ILE A 175 5.23 24.96 0.75
C ILE A 175 6.04 26.25 0.88
N THR A 176 7.17 26.34 0.17
CA THR A 176 7.94 27.59 0.13
C THR A 176 7.24 28.66 -0.73
N PRO A 177 7.48 29.96 -0.51
CA PRO A 177 6.80 31.01 -1.28
C PRO A 177 7.01 30.92 -2.80
N ASP A 178 8.16 30.42 -3.25
CA ASP A 178 8.43 30.25 -4.68
C ASP A 178 7.71 29.02 -5.24
N GLU A 179 7.72 27.89 -4.51
CA GLU A 179 6.90 26.72 -4.89
C GLU A 179 5.41 27.05 -4.92
N ALA A 180 4.92 27.91 -4.01
CA ALA A 180 3.52 28.32 -3.98
C ALA A 180 3.16 29.17 -5.22
N LYS A 181 4.05 30.04 -5.70
CA LYS A 181 3.85 30.79 -6.95
C LYS A 181 3.84 29.85 -8.15
N ASP A 182 4.76 28.90 -8.20
CA ASP A 182 4.84 27.90 -9.27
C ASP A 182 3.57 27.03 -9.28
N GLU A 183 3.09 26.62 -8.10
CA GLU A 183 1.85 25.85 -7.95
C GLU A 183 0.60 26.64 -8.35
N ALA A 184 0.51 27.91 -7.96
CA ALA A 184 -0.59 28.79 -8.39
C ALA A 184 -0.62 28.96 -9.91
N ALA A 185 0.55 29.09 -10.55
CA ALA A 185 0.64 29.16 -12.00
C ALA A 185 0.33 27.81 -12.67
N MET A 186 0.73 26.68 -12.07
CA MET A 186 0.47 25.34 -12.60
C MET A 186 -1.00 24.94 -12.52
N TYR A 187 -1.65 25.22 -11.38
CA TYR A 187 -3.02 24.81 -11.05
C TYR A 187 -4.05 25.92 -11.20
N ASP A 188 -3.74 26.96 -11.96
CA ASP A 188 -4.67 28.05 -12.25
C ASP A 188 -6.01 27.50 -12.79
N PRO A 189 -7.17 27.80 -12.16
CA PRO A 189 -8.48 27.33 -12.59
C PRO A 189 -8.85 27.69 -14.03
N VAL A 190 -8.20 28.69 -14.64
CA VAL A 190 -8.37 29.03 -16.06
C VAL A 190 -7.86 27.90 -16.97
N LYS A 191 -6.91 27.08 -16.51
CA LYS A 191 -6.45 25.90 -17.23
C LYS A 191 -7.44 24.76 -17.12
N SER A 192 -7.48 23.93 -18.17
CA SER A 192 -8.31 22.74 -18.19
C SER A 192 -7.99 21.83 -17.00
N PHE A 193 -9.04 21.24 -16.42
CA PHE A 193 -8.91 20.21 -15.39
C PHE A 193 -7.96 19.08 -15.82
N VAL A 194 -8.01 18.66 -17.08
CA VAL A 194 -7.17 17.58 -17.64
C VAL A 194 -5.68 17.88 -17.50
N GLU A 195 -5.26 19.12 -17.78
CA GLU A 195 -3.87 19.53 -17.62
C GLU A 195 -3.46 19.54 -16.15
N ARG A 196 -4.31 20.13 -15.29
CA ARG A 196 -4.03 20.26 -13.85
C ARG A 196 -3.90 18.92 -13.18
N ILE A 197 -4.81 17.98 -13.47
CA ILE A 197 -4.81 16.65 -12.85
C ILE A 197 -3.64 15.78 -13.35
N GLU A 198 -3.28 15.84 -14.64
CA GLU A 198 -2.12 15.09 -15.16
C GLU A 198 -0.82 15.53 -14.48
N VAL A 199 -0.60 16.84 -14.35
CA VAL A 199 0.58 17.40 -13.65
C VAL A 199 0.56 17.00 -12.17
N ALA A 200 -0.60 17.03 -11.52
CA ALA A 200 -0.74 16.62 -10.13
C ALA A 200 -0.39 15.13 -9.93
N ILE A 201 -0.84 14.22 -10.81
CA ILE A 201 -0.49 12.80 -10.76
C ILE A 201 1.04 12.61 -10.83
N GLN A 202 1.70 13.32 -11.75
CA GLN A 202 3.16 13.22 -11.92
C GLN A 202 3.92 13.73 -10.70
N ARG A 203 3.53 14.89 -10.14
CA ARG A 203 4.17 15.46 -8.95
C ARG A 203 3.90 14.63 -7.70
N PHE A 204 2.69 14.10 -7.53
CA PHE A 204 2.35 13.17 -6.45
C PHE A 204 3.26 11.94 -6.46
N LYS A 205 3.43 11.29 -7.62
CA LYS A 205 4.33 10.12 -7.75
C LYS A 205 5.79 10.44 -7.45
N LYS A 206 6.24 11.66 -7.74
CA LYS A 206 7.62 12.11 -7.38
C LYS A 206 7.77 12.32 -5.87
N LYS A 207 6.75 12.85 -5.19
CA LYS A 207 6.77 13.11 -3.75
C LYS A 207 6.58 11.84 -2.91
N ARG A 208 5.92 10.82 -3.46
CA ARG A 208 5.58 9.57 -2.76
C ARG A 208 6.54 8.43 -3.09
N ARG A 209 6.85 7.58 -2.10
CA ARG A 209 7.52 6.29 -2.36
C ARG A 209 6.48 5.23 -2.65
N MET A 210 6.19 5.07 -3.94
CA MET A 210 5.31 4.04 -4.48
C MET A 210 5.93 2.64 -4.38
N HIS A 211 5.88 2.05 -3.20
CA HIS A 211 6.14 0.61 -3.03
C HIS A 211 5.12 -0.21 -3.83
N GLU A 212 5.46 -1.47 -4.14
CA GLU A 212 4.67 -2.36 -4.98
C GLU A 212 3.19 -2.40 -4.59
N LYS A 213 2.89 -2.57 -3.29
CA LYS A 213 1.51 -2.60 -2.78
C LYS A 213 0.71 -1.33 -3.09
N TYR A 214 1.34 -0.16 -3.05
CA TYR A 214 0.66 1.12 -3.34
C TYR A 214 0.60 1.39 -4.84
N SER A 215 1.69 1.07 -5.57
CA SER A 215 1.78 1.26 -7.02
C SER A 215 0.73 0.43 -7.75
N HIS A 216 0.53 -0.81 -7.31
CA HIS A 216 -0.44 -1.71 -7.89
C HIS A 216 -1.87 -1.15 -7.80
N VAL A 217 -2.29 -0.72 -6.61
CA VAL A 217 -3.60 -0.09 -6.43
C VAL A 217 -3.70 1.22 -7.20
N PHE A 218 -2.69 2.10 -7.09
CA PHE A 218 -2.71 3.41 -7.74
C PHE A 218 -2.85 3.29 -9.26
N ASN A 219 -2.12 2.38 -9.90
CA ASN A 219 -2.20 2.19 -11.34
C ASN A 219 -3.60 1.70 -11.77
N LYS A 220 -4.14 0.72 -11.05
CA LYS A 220 -5.47 0.18 -11.37
C LYS A 220 -6.57 1.20 -11.15
N TRP A 221 -6.48 1.97 -10.07
CA TRP A 221 -7.42 3.05 -9.79
C TRP A 221 -7.35 4.17 -10.83
N MET A 222 -6.15 4.61 -11.20
CA MET A 222 -5.96 5.60 -12.27
C MET A 222 -6.58 5.10 -13.59
N HIS A 223 -6.31 3.86 -13.97
CA HIS A 223 -6.89 3.26 -15.16
C HIS A 223 -8.43 3.20 -15.09
N PHE A 224 -8.96 2.78 -13.95
CA PHE A 224 -10.40 2.72 -13.70
C PHE A 224 -11.05 4.12 -13.82
N GLY A 225 -10.40 5.16 -13.31
CA GLY A 225 -10.83 6.56 -13.42
C GLY A 225 -10.59 7.20 -14.79
N GLY A 226 -10.23 6.42 -15.82
CA GLY A 226 -10.07 6.91 -17.18
C GLY A 226 -8.71 7.54 -17.50
N VAL A 227 -7.69 7.33 -16.67
CA VAL A 227 -6.30 7.72 -16.92
C VAL A 227 -5.56 6.60 -17.64
N GLU A 228 -4.90 6.92 -18.75
CA GLU A 228 -4.08 5.96 -19.48
C GLU A 228 -2.83 5.61 -18.66
N THR A 229 -2.62 4.31 -18.43
CA THR A 229 -1.46 3.80 -17.68
C THR A 229 -0.51 3.05 -18.59
N GLY A 230 0.76 3.46 -18.59
CA GLY A 230 1.81 2.86 -19.41
C GLY A 230 2.73 3.92 -20.02
N PRO A 231 3.92 3.53 -20.49
CA PRO A 231 4.77 4.43 -21.26
C PRO A 231 4.09 4.76 -22.59
N ARG A 232 4.17 6.02 -23.04
CA ARG A 232 3.68 6.39 -24.38
C ARG A 232 4.35 5.49 -25.43
N MET A 233 3.54 4.90 -26.30
CA MET A 233 3.97 3.87 -27.28
C MET A 233 5.07 4.32 -28.27
N PHE A 234 5.45 5.60 -28.27
CA PHE A 234 6.50 6.17 -29.13
C PHE A 234 7.57 6.99 -28.38
N GLY A 235 7.64 6.92 -27.05
CA GLY A 235 8.47 7.82 -26.21
C GLY A 235 9.72 7.20 -25.57
N GLY A 236 10.28 6.12 -26.12
CA GLY A 236 11.46 5.45 -25.53
C GLY A 236 12.73 6.30 -25.65
N LEU A 237 13.04 7.12 -24.63
CA LEU A 237 14.29 7.89 -24.55
C LEU A 237 15.46 7.00 -24.13
N SER A 238 16.57 7.07 -24.87
CA SER A 238 17.82 6.47 -24.44
C SER A 238 18.45 7.29 -23.31
N ARG A 239 19.39 6.69 -22.56
CA ARG A 239 20.18 7.41 -21.54
C ARG A 239 20.95 8.61 -22.11
N ALA A 240 21.27 8.61 -23.41
CA ALA A 240 21.95 9.69 -24.09
C ALA A 240 20.99 10.84 -24.48
N ASP A 241 19.71 10.53 -24.73
CA ASP A 241 18.71 11.54 -25.04
C ASP A 241 18.31 12.34 -23.80
N MET A 242 18.26 11.68 -22.63
CA MET A 242 17.97 12.34 -21.34
C MET A 242 19.07 13.30 -20.85
N THR A 243 20.28 13.27 -21.43
CA THR A 243 21.37 14.17 -21.01
C THR A 243 21.23 15.59 -21.53
N ASN A 244 20.41 15.81 -22.57
CA ASN A 244 20.20 17.12 -23.19
C ASN A 244 18.82 17.71 -22.88
N MET A 245 17.97 16.98 -22.15
CA MET A 245 16.63 17.41 -21.78
C MET A 245 16.64 18.09 -20.42
N ASP A 246 15.77 19.08 -20.23
CA ASP A 246 15.57 19.68 -18.92
C ASP A 246 14.81 18.74 -17.96
N ALA A 247 14.77 19.09 -16.67
CA ALA A 247 14.14 18.25 -15.64
C ALA A 247 12.62 18.08 -15.83
N GLU A 248 11.95 18.99 -16.55
CA GLU A 248 10.52 18.94 -16.86
C GLU A 248 10.25 18.07 -18.09
N GLU A 249 11.09 18.17 -19.13
CA GLU A 249 11.06 17.35 -20.33
C GLU A 249 11.31 15.88 -20.01
N ILE A 250 12.32 15.57 -19.19
CA ILE A 250 12.57 14.20 -18.71
C ILE A 250 11.35 13.69 -17.94
N ALA A 251 10.75 14.53 -17.09
CA ALA A 251 9.59 14.13 -16.30
C ALA A 251 8.35 13.84 -17.15
N ARG A 252 8.10 14.67 -18.16
CA ARG A 252 6.98 14.48 -19.09
C ARG A 252 7.18 13.24 -19.95
N ALA A 253 8.41 13.00 -20.42
CA ALA A 253 8.71 11.85 -21.27
C ALA A 253 8.79 10.53 -20.50
N THR A 254 9.10 10.56 -19.20
CA THR A 254 9.11 9.38 -18.31
C THR A 254 7.79 9.18 -17.56
N ALA A 255 6.81 10.07 -17.74
CA ALA A 255 5.49 9.90 -17.16
C ALA A 255 4.84 8.62 -17.71
N SER A 256 4.11 7.93 -16.83
CA SER A 256 3.43 6.67 -17.13
C SER A 256 1.93 6.72 -16.86
N HIS A 257 1.41 7.93 -16.61
CA HIS A 257 0.01 8.23 -16.36
C HIS A 257 -0.33 9.46 -17.18
N HIS A 258 -1.26 9.31 -18.11
CA HIS A 258 -1.65 10.35 -19.05
C HIS A 258 -3.16 10.49 -19.09
N VAL A 259 -3.65 11.72 -19.19
CA VAL A 259 -5.08 12.00 -19.30
C VAL A 259 -5.34 12.49 -20.72
N SER A 260 -6.14 11.74 -21.47
CA SER A 260 -6.49 12.11 -22.84
C SER A 260 -7.25 13.43 -22.88
N TRP A 261 -6.89 14.30 -23.82
CA TRP A 261 -7.58 15.58 -24.05
C TRP A 261 -9.05 15.42 -24.43
N GLU A 262 -9.45 14.26 -24.94
CA GLU A 262 -10.86 13.94 -25.21
C GLU A 262 -11.72 13.97 -23.94
N ARG A 263 -11.11 13.78 -22.76
CA ARG A 263 -11.78 13.84 -21.46
C ARG A 263 -12.21 15.27 -21.07
N ASN A 264 -11.77 16.28 -21.81
CA ASN A 264 -12.22 17.66 -21.62
C ASN A 264 -13.59 17.93 -22.25
N ASP A 265 -14.13 17.00 -23.05
CA ASP A 265 -15.46 17.13 -23.65
C ASP A 265 -16.56 16.74 -22.64
N THR A 266 -17.18 17.76 -22.05
CA THR A 266 -18.21 17.62 -21.02
C THR A 266 -19.51 16.99 -21.51
N ARG A 267 -19.65 16.75 -22.83
CA ARG A 267 -20.80 16.01 -23.39
C ARG A 267 -20.71 14.52 -23.11
N PHE A 268 -19.49 14.00 -22.96
CA PHE A 268 -19.23 12.58 -22.79
C PHE A 268 -18.59 12.26 -21.43
N TRP A 269 -17.92 13.23 -20.82
CA TRP A 269 -17.12 13.02 -19.62
C TRP A 269 -17.54 13.96 -18.49
N THR A 270 -17.57 13.42 -17.28
CA THR A 270 -17.76 14.18 -16.04
C THR A 270 -16.65 13.85 -15.06
N VAL A 271 -16.30 14.82 -14.22
CA VAL A 271 -15.37 14.61 -13.10
C VAL A 271 -16.23 14.25 -11.88
N ASP A 272 -16.09 13.01 -11.41
CA ASP A 272 -16.82 12.49 -10.26
C ASP A 272 -15.88 11.67 -9.38
N PHE A 273 -15.26 12.33 -8.39
CA PHE A 273 -14.33 11.68 -7.47
C PHE A 273 -15.06 10.69 -6.56
N VAL A 274 -16.29 11.01 -6.16
CA VAL A 274 -17.11 10.16 -5.28
C VAL A 274 -17.51 8.89 -6.00
N GLY A 275 -18.15 9.00 -7.17
CA GLY A 275 -18.59 7.84 -7.96
C GLY A 275 -17.44 6.93 -8.36
N VAL A 276 -16.30 7.50 -8.77
CA VAL A 276 -15.11 6.69 -9.08
C VAL A 276 -14.54 5.99 -7.83
N ALA A 277 -14.52 6.65 -6.67
CA ALA A 277 -14.07 6.03 -5.42
C ALA A 277 -14.99 4.88 -4.99
N GLU A 278 -16.31 5.13 -4.96
CA GLU A 278 -17.33 4.16 -4.59
C GLU A 278 -17.27 2.94 -5.52
N ALA A 279 -17.28 3.17 -6.83
CA ALA A 279 -17.24 2.10 -7.82
C ALA A 279 -15.92 1.31 -7.75
N PHE A 280 -14.77 1.98 -7.65
CA PHE A 280 -13.47 1.30 -7.57
C PHE A 280 -13.34 0.44 -6.30
N LEU A 281 -13.70 0.98 -5.14
CA LEU A 281 -13.57 0.26 -3.87
C LEU A 281 -14.55 -0.92 -3.77
N SER A 282 -15.80 -0.75 -4.25
CA SER A 282 -16.83 -1.79 -4.17
C SER A 282 -16.71 -2.88 -5.24
N THR A 283 -16.47 -2.51 -6.51
CA THR A 283 -16.50 -3.48 -7.62
C THR A 283 -15.14 -4.08 -7.94
N TYR A 284 -14.07 -3.32 -7.75
CA TYR A 284 -12.74 -3.73 -8.17
C TYR A 284 -11.93 -4.31 -7.01
N ILE A 285 -11.86 -3.57 -5.89
CA ILE A 285 -11.06 -3.98 -4.72
C ILE A 285 -11.73 -5.14 -3.97
N ALA A 286 -13.02 -5.07 -3.69
CA ALA A 286 -13.70 -6.07 -2.85
C ALA A 286 -13.57 -7.52 -3.39
N PRO A 287 -13.87 -7.79 -4.69
CA PRO A 287 -13.74 -9.14 -5.25
C PRO A 287 -12.28 -9.59 -5.39
N GLN A 288 -11.37 -8.68 -5.74
CA GLN A 288 -9.97 -9.02 -5.99
C GLN A 288 -9.19 -9.40 -4.72
N TYR A 289 -9.55 -8.81 -3.59
CA TYR A 289 -8.83 -9.00 -2.33
C TYR A 289 -9.61 -9.84 -1.32
N SER A 290 -10.73 -10.46 -1.72
CA SER A 290 -11.58 -11.27 -0.84
C SER A 290 -11.91 -10.54 0.47
N HIS A 291 -12.13 -9.23 0.39
CA HIS A 291 -12.40 -8.37 1.54
C HIS A 291 -11.33 -8.38 2.65
N ASN A 292 -10.06 -8.73 2.32
CA ASN A 292 -8.96 -8.70 3.28
C ASN A 292 -8.79 -7.28 3.88
N PRO A 293 -8.93 -7.11 5.22
CA PRO A 293 -8.91 -5.79 5.86
C PRO A 293 -7.63 -4.99 5.59
N GLU A 294 -6.46 -5.63 5.51
CA GLU A 294 -5.18 -4.95 5.27
C GLU A 294 -5.07 -4.41 3.84
N GLN A 295 -5.62 -5.15 2.88
CA GLN A 295 -5.63 -4.76 1.47
C GLN A 295 -6.64 -3.64 1.22
N VAL A 296 -7.86 -3.77 1.77
CA VAL A 296 -8.89 -2.72 1.73
C VAL A 296 -8.34 -1.42 2.34
N LYS A 297 -7.72 -1.52 3.52
CA LYS A 297 -7.06 -0.38 4.17
C LYS A 297 -5.96 0.24 3.31
N SER A 298 -5.10 -0.60 2.71
CA SER A 298 -4.04 -0.11 1.82
C SER A 298 -4.62 0.60 0.60
N ALA A 299 -5.71 0.10 0.04
CA ALA A 299 -6.38 0.73 -1.09
C ALA A 299 -7.00 2.08 -0.74
N CYS A 300 -7.77 2.13 0.35
CA CYS A 300 -8.33 3.39 0.87
C CYS A 300 -7.24 4.42 1.16
N GLN A 301 -6.10 3.98 1.71
CA GLN A 301 -4.96 4.86 2.01
C GLN A 301 -4.31 5.46 0.75
N VAL A 302 -4.28 4.74 -0.37
CA VAL A 302 -3.79 5.27 -1.65
C VAL A 302 -4.69 6.39 -2.15
N LEU A 303 -6.00 6.17 -2.15
CA LEU A 303 -7.00 7.17 -2.55
C LEU A 303 -6.93 8.39 -1.63
N ARG A 304 -6.97 8.20 -0.30
CA ARG A 304 -6.83 9.29 0.68
C ARG A 304 -5.58 10.13 0.50
N SER A 305 -4.43 9.48 0.28
CA SER A 305 -3.17 10.20 0.13
C SER A 305 -3.19 11.09 -1.11
N PHE A 306 -3.84 10.64 -2.19
CA PHE A 306 -3.98 11.44 -3.41
C PHE A 306 -5.01 12.55 -3.25
N TYR A 307 -6.20 12.28 -2.71
CA TYR A 307 -7.22 13.31 -2.49
C TYR A 307 -6.75 14.41 -1.55
N ASN A 308 -6.07 14.06 -0.45
CA ASN A 308 -5.44 15.05 0.42
C ASN A 308 -4.35 15.85 -0.29
N TYR A 309 -3.58 15.21 -1.18
CA TYR A 309 -2.61 15.92 -2.01
C TYR A 309 -3.29 16.95 -2.93
N LEU A 310 -4.40 16.58 -3.58
CA LEU A 310 -5.17 17.49 -4.44
C LEU A 310 -5.71 18.69 -3.67
N LEU A 311 -6.28 18.45 -2.47
CA LEU A 311 -6.79 19.49 -1.58
C LEU A 311 -5.67 20.41 -1.08
N TYR A 312 -4.57 19.83 -0.57
CA TYR A 312 -3.46 20.58 0.00
C TYR A 312 -2.80 21.50 -1.04
N HIS A 313 -2.65 21.03 -2.27
CA HIS A 313 -2.06 21.80 -3.37
C HIS A 313 -3.08 22.62 -4.18
N SER A 314 -4.35 22.65 -3.76
CA SER A 314 -5.43 23.38 -4.46
C SER A 314 -5.47 23.10 -5.97
N VAL A 315 -5.31 21.83 -6.35
CA VAL A 315 -5.19 21.42 -7.76
C VAL A 315 -6.48 21.70 -8.53
N CYS A 316 -7.61 21.41 -7.91
CA CYS A 316 -8.94 21.57 -8.49
C CYS A 316 -9.96 22.08 -7.44
N PRO A 317 -9.86 23.35 -7.05
CA PRO A 317 -10.68 23.93 -5.99
C PRO A 317 -12.19 23.84 -6.27
N GLU A 318 -12.58 23.82 -7.54
CA GLU A 318 -13.97 23.66 -7.98
C GLU A 318 -14.59 22.30 -7.61
N PHE A 319 -13.77 21.30 -7.25
CA PHE A 319 -14.21 19.96 -6.82
C PHE A 319 -13.86 19.66 -5.35
N ASN A 320 -13.56 20.67 -4.53
CA ASN A 320 -13.19 20.45 -3.12
C ASN A 320 -14.26 19.74 -2.30
N ASP A 321 -15.54 20.05 -2.54
CA ASP A 321 -16.66 19.40 -1.85
C ASP A 321 -16.78 17.92 -2.26
N ASP A 322 -16.50 17.62 -3.53
CA ASP A 322 -16.51 16.27 -4.07
C ASP A 322 -15.33 15.44 -3.54
N LEU A 323 -14.13 16.03 -3.49
CA LEU A 323 -12.95 15.43 -2.86
C LEU A 323 -13.16 15.15 -1.36
N SER A 324 -13.82 16.07 -0.65
CA SER A 324 -14.13 15.90 0.78
C SER A 324 -15.11 14.75 1.01
N ARG A 325 -16.12 14.61 0.14
CA ARG A 325 -17.02 13.45 0.16
C ARG A 325 -16.30 12.16 -0.21
N ALA A 326 -15.41 12.17 -1.20
CA ALA A 326 -14.63 11.00 -1.59
C ALA A 326 -13.67 10.51 -0.49
N LEU A 327 -13.12 11.44 0.31
CA LEU A 327 -12.38 11.10 1.53
C LEU A 327 -13.25 10.38 2.56
N TYR A 328 -14.47 10.88 2.79
CA TYR A 328 -15.43 10.21 3.68
C TYR A 328 -15.79 8.80 3.18
N ILE A 329 -15.94 8.60 1.86
CA ILE A 329 -16.13 7.26 1.27
C ILE A 329 -14.96 6.33 1.59
N CYS A 330 -13.72 6.81 1.53
CA CYS A 330 -12.55 6.00 1.89
C CYS A 330 -12.59 5.57 3.37
N ASP A 331 -13.11 6.41 4.26
CA ASP A 331 -13.23 6.07 5.69
C ASP A 331 -14.35 5.06 5.93
N LYS A 332 -15.49 5.25 5.26
CA LYS A 332 -16.62 4.32 5.25
C LYS A 332 -16.20 2.95 4.72
N ALA A 333 -15.55 2.91 3.56
CA ALA A 333 -15.13 1.66 2.91
C ALA A 333 -14.09 0.86 3.72
N GLU A 334 -13.17 1.51 4.45
CA GLU A 334 -12.21 0.80 5.31
C GLU A 334 -12.88 0.00 6.43
N THR A 335 -14.08 0.42 6.87
CA THR A 335 -14.85 -0.24 7.93
C THR A 335 -15.93 -1.17 7.40
N GLU A 336 -16.75 -0.70 6.47
CA GLU A 336 -17.93 -1.43 5.99
C GLU A 336 -17.59 -2.57 5.01
N LEU A 337 -16.57 -2.45 4.16
CA LEU A 337 -16.26 -3.52 3.19
C LEU A 337 -15.79 -4.83 3.84
N PRO A 338 -14.91 -4.81 4.87
CA PRO A 338 -14.60 -6.03 5.60
C PRO A 338 -15.80 -6.54 6.40
N GLN A 339 -16.59 -5.63 6.98
CA GLN A 339 -17.73 -5.98 7.81
C GLN A 339 -18.86 -6.64 7.01
N THR A 340 -19.14 -6.17 5.79
CA THR A 340 -20.13 -6.81 4.89
C THR A 340 -19.74 -8.24 4.54
N TYR A 341 -18.46 -8.53 4.37
CA TYR A 341 -17.97 -9.88 4.15
C TYR A 341 -18.18 -10.77 5.36
N THR A 342 -17.76 -10.31 6.55
CA THR A 342 -17.97 -11.08 7.79
C THR A 342 -19.46 -11.34 8.03
N ALA A 343 -20.31 -10.31 7.91
CA ALA A 343 -21.76 -10.43 8.01
C ALA A 343 -22.33 -11.43 7.00
N GLY A 344 -21.85 -11.41 5.75
CA GLY A 344 -22.26 -12.36 4.71
C GLY A 344 -21.88 -13.82 4.98
N LEU A 345 -20.87 -14.07 5.81
CA LEU A 345 -20.50 -15.43 6.24
C LEU A 345 -21.38 -15.96 7.37
N VAL A 346 -21.91 -15.07 8.22
CA VAL A 346 -22.67 -15.45 9.43
C VAL A 346 -24.18 -15.32 9.27
N LEU A 347 -24.66 -14.45 8.35
CA LEU A 347 -26.07 -14.37 7.98
C LEU A 347 -26.52 -15.65 7.24
N PRO A 348 -27.77 -16.11 7.42
CA PRO A 348 -28.86 -15.46 8.17
C PRO A 348 -28.91 -15.83 9.66
N GLY A 349 -27.88 -16.49 10.19
CA GLY A 349 -27.86 -16.99 11.57
C GLY A 349 -28.50 -18.38 11.74
N ALA A 350 -28.34 -18.97 12.93
CA ALA A 350 -28.75 -20.36 13.20
C ALA A 350 -30.26 -20.52 13.23
N PHE A 351 -31.00 -19.55 13.78
CA PHE A 351 -32.45 -19.52 13.89
C PHE A 351 -33.12 -19.44 12.52
N ASN A 352 -32.68 -18.53 11.65
CA ASN A 352 -33.22 -18.42 10.30
C ASN A 352 -32.75 -19.57 9.39
N THR A 353 -31.54 -20.10 9.63
CA THR A 353 -31.10 -21.34 8.96
C THR A 353 -32.01 -22.50 9.35
N ALA A 354 -32.32 -22.66 10.64
CA ALA A 354 -33.24 -23.66 11.14
C ALA A 354 -34.65 -23.48 10.57
N ALA A 355 -35.18 -22.25 10.54
CA ALA A 355 -36.44 -21.92 9.90
C ALA A 355 -36.47 -22.32 8.42
N SER A 356 -35.41 -21.98 7.68
CA SER A 356 -35.28 -22.35 6.28
C SER A 356 -35.20 -23.86 6.08
N THR A 357 -34.61 -24.61 7.00
CA THR A 357 -34.55 -26.08 6.93
C THR A 357 -35.92 -26.71 7.14
N ILE A 358 -36.67 -26.28 8.15
CA ILE A 358 -37.97 -26.91 8.52
C ILE A 358 -39.13 -26.51 7.61
N PHE A 359 -39.07 -25.33 6.97
CA PHE A 359 -40.14 -24.82 6.11
C PHE A 359 -39.84 -24.97 4.61
N GLY A 360 -38.83 -25.74 4.22
CA GLY A 360 -38.57 -26.03 2.80
C GLY A 360 -37.91 -24.87 2.03
N GLY A 361 -37.18 -23.99 2.71
CA GLY A 361 -36.40 -22.93 2.07
C GLY A 361 -35.06 -23.40 1.51
N SER A 362 -34.18 -22.45 1.21
CA SER A 362 -32.86 -22.72 0.59
C SER A 362 -31.93 -23.65 1.38
N LYS A 363 -32.13 -23.79 2.70
CA LYS A 363 -31.35 -24.67 3.58
C LYS A 363 -31.99 -26.06 3.79
N ALA A 364 -33.16 -26.31 3.22
CA ALA A 364 -33.83 -27.61 3.35
C ALA A 364 -33.10 -28.71 2.58
N GLY A 365 -32.96 -29.89 3.20
CA GLY A 365 -32.32 -31.05 2.57
C GLY A 365 -30.82 -30.95 2.35
N LEU A 366 -30.17 -29.87 2.81
CA LEU A 366 -28.72 -29.69 2.70
C LEU A 366 -27.92 -30.52 3.70
N TYR A 367 -28.57 -31.13 4.71
CA TYR A 367 -27.87 -31.97 5.68
C TYR A 367 -27.28 -33.22 5.03
N THR A 368 -25.96 -33.36 5.14
CA THR A 368 -25.19 -34.44 4.52
C THR A 368 -24.69 -35.48 5.52
N GLY A 369 -24.72 -35.19 6.83
CA GLY A 369 -24.15 -36.06 7.87
C GLY A 369 -24.78 -37.46 7.96
N ASP A 370 -26.00 -37.64 7.42
CA ASP A 370 -26.69 -38.93 7.30
C ASP A 370 -26.50 -39.62 5.94
N LYS A 371 -25.75 -39.01 5.01
CA LYS A 371 -25.58 -39.52 3.64
C LYS A 371 -24.36 -40.44 3.55
N GLU A 372 -24.55 -41.62 2.95
CA GLU A 372 -23.49 -42.62 2.76
C GLU A 372 -22.27 -42.09 1.99
N TRP A 373 -22.46 -41.16 1.05
CA TRP A 373 -21.34 -40.57 0.32
C TRP A 373 -20.51 -39.61 1.21
N ALA A 374 -21.14 -38.87 2.12
CA ALA A 374 -20.44 -37.94 3.02
C ALA A 374 -19.67 -38.70 4.12
N ILE A 375 -20.24 -39.80 4.61
CA ILE A 375 -19.58 -40.71 5.56
C ILE A 375 -18.30 -41.28 4.93
N ARG A 376 -18.36 -41.73 3.68
CA ARG A 376 -17.17 -42.22 2.95
C ARG A 376 -16.12 -41.13 2.74
N CYS A 377 -16.53 -39.91 2.36
CA CYS A 377 -15.60 -38.78 2.26
C CYS A 377 -14.89 -38.50 3.59
N LYS A 378 -15.60 -38.61 4.71
CA LYS A 378 -15.04 -38.45 6.06
C LYS A 378 -13.99 -39.52 6.37
N GLU A 379 -14.23 -40.77 5.97
CA GLU A 379 -13.24 -41.86 6.08
C GLU A 379 -11.99 -41.61 5.21
N GLU A 380 -12.15 -40.92 4.08
CA GLU A 380 -11.07 -40.49 3.18
C GLU A 380 -10.36 -39.19 3.63
N GLY A 381 -10.74 -38.64 4.80
CA GLY A 381 -10.11 -37.45 5.41
C GLY A 381 -10.73 -36.11 5.02
N VAL A 382 -11.89 -36.11 4.34
CA VAL A 382 -12.66 -34.91 4.00
C VAL A 382 -13.96 -34.90 4.78
N ASP A 383 -14.03 -34.12 5.87
CA ASP A 383 -15.25 -34.04 6.67
C ASP A 383 -16.30 -33.17 5.98
N LEU A 384 -17.29 -33.82 5.37
CA LEU A 384 -18.47 -33.19 4.79
C LEU A 384 -19.71 -33.40 5.65
N SER A 385 -19.58 -33.86 6.90
CA SER A 385 -20.73 -34.12 7.78
C SER A 385 -21.34 -32.86 8.41
N GLU A 386 -20.64 -31.73 8.34
CA GLU A 386 -21.07 -30.43 8.87
C GLU A 386 -21.86 -29.58 7.85
N LEU A 387 -22.15 -30.11 6.67
CA LEU A 387 -22.89 -29.38 5.64
C LEU A 387 -24.38 -29.50 5.91
N GLY A 388 -25.05 -28.35 6.15
CA GLY A 388 -26.46 -28.27 6.50
C GLY A 388 -26.76 -28.51 7.99
N VAL A 389 -28.04 -28.39 8.38
CA VAL A 389 -28.50 -28.59 9.76
C VAL A 389 -29.45 -29.78 9.82
N MET A 390 -29.29 -30.66 10.82
CA MET A 390 -30.17 -31.80 11.01
C MET A 390 -31.60 -31.33 11.33
N ASP A 391 -32.62 -31.99 10.79
CA ASP A 391 -34.03 -31.58 10.97
C ASP A 391 -34.43 -31.50 12.46
N GLU A 392 -33.96 -32.43 13.30
CA GLU A 392 -34.23 -32.40 14.74
C GLU A 392 -33.60 -31.18 15.43
N GLU A 393 -32.33 -30.87 15.13
CA GLU A 393 -31.63 -29.69 15.66
C GLU A 393 -32.28 -28.39 15.18
N ALA A 394 -32.70 -28.34 13.91
CA ALA A 394 -33.41 -27.21 13.34
C ALA A 394 -34.76 -26.99 14.05
N ARG A 395 -35.54 -28.06 14.29
CA ARG A 395 -36.80 -27.97 15.05
C ARG A 395 -36.59 -27.48 16.47
N ILE A 396 -35.57 -27.97 17.18
CA ILE A 396 -35.26 -27.54 18.54
C ILE A 396 -34.87 -26.06 18.54
N THR A 397 -33.99 -25.64 17.64
CA THR A 397 -33.50 -24.26 17.52
C THR A 397 -34.66 -23.29 17.26
N PHE A 398 -35.47 -23.57 16.24
CA PHE A 398 -36.57 -22.69 15.86
C PHE A 398 -37.68 -22.64 16.92
N ARG A 399 -38.10 -23.79 17.46
CA ARG A 399 -39.13 -23.85 18.50
C ARG A 399 -38.68 -23.19 19.80
N SER A 400 -37.40 -23.31 20.17
CA SER A 400 -36.88 -22.63 21.36
C SER A 400 -36.92 -21.11 21.19
N GLY A 401 -36.59 -20.59 20.02
CA GLY A 401 -36.72 -19.15 19.74
C GLY A 401 -38.15 -18.65 19.84
N ILE A 402 -39.11 -19.40 19.29
CA ILE A 402 -40.54 -19.06 19.36
C ILE A 402 -41.08 -19.16 20.80
N ALA A 403 -40.63 -20.15 21.58
CA ALA A 403 -41.05 -20.26 22.98
C ALA A 403 -40.50 -19.12 23.88
N ILE A 404 -39.37 -18.51 23.52
CA ILE A 404 -38.75 -17.43 24.30
C ILE A 404 -39.27 -16.05 23.85
N LEU A 405 -39.37 -15.80 22.55
CA LEU A 405 -39.68 -14.48 21.99
C LEU A 405 -41.05 -14.40 21.30
N GLY A 406 -41.64 -15.53 20.94
CA GLY A 406 -42.89 -15.59 20.21
C GLY A 406 -44.12 -15.35 21.06
N THR A 407 -45.23 -15.13 20.37
CA THR A 407 -46.56 -15.02 20.99
C THR A 407 -47.16 -16.40 21.22
N ASP A 408 -48.13 -16.49 22.16
CA ASP A 408 -48.89 -17.72 22.40
C ASP A 408 -49.51 -18.28 21.10
N GLN A 409 -49.97 -17.40 20.20
CA GLN A 409 -50.52 -17.79 18.90
C GLN A 409 -49.49 -18.45 17.99
N GLN A 410 -48.26 -17.91 17.94
CA GLN A 410 -47.17 -18.48 17.15
C GLN A 410 -46.71 -19.82 17.71
N GLN A 411 -46.74 -19.98 19.03
CA GLN A 411 -46.43 -21.24 19.69
C GLN A 411 -47.51 -22.31 19.43
N ASP A 412 -48.78 -21.96 19.61
CA ASP A 412 -49.92 -22.83 19.31
C ASP A 412 -49.92 -23.29 17.85
N MET A 413 -49.54 -22.40 16.92
CA MET A 413 -49.43 -22.72 15.50
C MET A 413 -48.41 -23.85 15.25
N LEU A 414 -47.26 -23.85 15.95
CA LEU A 414 -46.24 -24.88 15.80
C LEU A 414 -46.63 -26.22 16.43
N ASP A 415 -47.55 -26.22 17.38
CA ASP A 415 -48.00 -27.41 18.11
C ASP A 415 -49.25 -28.04 17.48
N THR A 416 -50.12 -27.24 16.85
CA THR A 416 -51.45 -27.68 16.39
C THR A 416 -51.64 -27.74 14.87
N LYS A 417 -50.81 -27.04 14.08
CA LYS A 417 -50.95 -26.96 12.62
C LYS A 417 -49.65 -27.28 11.88
N ALA A 418 -49.77 -27.91 10.71
CA ALA A 418 -48.68 -27.91 9.73
C ALA A 418 -48.58 -26.50 9.14
N VAL A 419 -47.63 -25.74 9.64
CA VAL A 419 -47.27 -24.40 9.16
C VAL A 419 -47.02 -24.45 7.65
N LYS A 420 -47.76 -23.64 6.87
CA LYS A 420 -47.66 -23.60 5.40
C LYS A 420 -46.93 -22.35 4.94
N VAL A 421 -45.97 -22.52 4.06
CA VAL A 421 -45.36 -21.41 3.31
C VAL A 421 -46.38 -20.86 2.33
N LEU A 422 -46.66 -19.56 2.43
CA LEU A 422 -47.56 -18.82 1.54
C LEU A 422 -46.83 -18.32 0.32
N GLN A 423 -45.65 -17.72 0.52
CA GLN A 423 -44.83 -17.13 -0.54
C GLN A 423 -43.35 -17.30 -0.22
N ASP A 424 -42.55 -17.44 -1.27
CA ASP A 424 -41.10 -17.31 -1.26
C ASP A 424 -40.76 -16.09 -2.11
N VAL A 425 -40.18 -15.06 -1.49
CA VAL A 425 -39.97 -13.76 -2.12
C VAL A 425 -38.50 -13.36 -2.00
N SER A 426 -37.87 -13.03 -3.12
CA SER A 426 -36.54 -12.41 -3.13
C SER A 426 -36.69 -10.90 -2.95
N LEU A 427 -36.06 -10.36 -1.90
CA LEU A 427 -36.12 -8.96 -1.52
C LEU A 427 -34.72 -8.37 -1.38
N CYS A 428 -34.56 -7.12 -1.83
CA CYS A 428 -33.43 -6.29 -1.47
C CYS A 428 -33.80 -5.51 -0.20
N LEU A 429 -33.03 -5.72 0.87
CA LEU A 429 -33.28 -5.18 2.21
C LEU A 429 -32.16 -4.24 2.65
N CYS A 430 -32.52 -3.18 3.36
CA CYS A 430 -31.61 -2.25 4.03
C CYS A 430 -31.87 -2.31 5.53
N ILE A 431 -30.82 -2.50 6.32
CA ILE A 431 -30.93 -2.56 7.78
C ILE A 431 -31.09 -1.14 8.33
N ASP A 432 -32.23 -0.86 8.96
CA ASP A 432 -32.52 0.45 9.55
C ASP A 432 -32.30 0.48 11.06
N PHE A 433 -32.48 -0.67 11.72
CA PHE A 433 -32.35 -0.77 13.16
C PHE A 433 -31.87 -2.16 13.59
N ILE A 434 -31.03 -2.18 14.63
CA ILE A 434 -30.50 -3.39 15.25
C ILE A 434 -30.77 -3.32 16.75
N GLU A 435 -31.50 -4.31 17.26
CA GLU A 435 -31.79 -4.50 18.68
C GLU A 435 -31.05 -5.75 19.17
N LEU A 436 -30.02 -5.57 20.00
CA LEU A 436 -29.38 -6.71 20.67
C LEU A 436 -30.33 -7.29 21.73
N PRO A 437 -30.22 -8.60 22.07
CA PRO A 437 -31.05 -9.20 23.11
C PRO A 437 -30.90 -8.46 24.44
N ASP A 438 -31.99 -8.39 25.21
CA ASP A 438 -31.98 -7.87 26.57
C ASP A 438 -31.47 -8.92 27.58
N GLU A 439 -31.33 -8.53 28.83
CA GLU A 439 -30.82 -9.41 29.90
C GLU A 439 -31.76 -10.59 30.15
N LEU A 440 -33.07 -10.36 30.11
CA LEU A 440 -34.09 -11.41 30.29
C LEU A 440 -33.99 -12.48 29.20
N THR A 441 -33.85 -12.07 27.94
CA THR A 441 -33.69 -12.98 26.81
C THR A 441 -32.43 -13.83 26.99
N ARG A 442 -31.30 -13.21 27.34
CA ARG A 442 -30.05 -13.96 27.61
C ARG A 442 -30.24 -15.01 28.70
N GLU A 443 -30.87 -14.65 29.82
CA GLU A 443 -31.14 -15.60 30.91
C GLU A 443 -32.02 -16.77 30.47
N MET A 444 -33.04 -16.53 29.64
CA MET A 444 -33.91 -17.60 29.15
C MET A 444 -33.14 -18.58 28.26
N TYR A 445 -32.27 -18.08 27.38
CA TYR A 445 -31.39 -18.91 26.56
C TYR A 445 -30.37 -19.68 27.41
N ASP A 446 -29.80 -19.07 28.44
CA ASP A 446 -28.89 -19.74 29.38
C ASP A 446 -29.60 -20.88 30.13
N ARG A 447 -30.84 -20.65 30.59
CA ARG A 447 -31.66 -21.72 31.19
C ARG A 447 -31.91 -22.84 30.19
N GLN A 448 -32.29 -22.52 28.96
CA GLN A 448 -32.54 -23.52 27.92
C GLN A 448 -31.27 -24.34 27.61
N ASN A 449 -30.12 -23.68 27.51
CA ASN A 449 -28.83 -24.31 27.27
C ASN A 449 -28.41 -25.26 28.41
N ASN A 450 -28.79 -24.97 29.66
CA ASN A 450 -28.56 -25.88 30.78
C ASN A 450 -29.33 -27.21 30.60
N PHE A 451 -30.52 -27.18 29.98
CA PHE A 451 -31.29 -28.39 29.67
C PHE A 451 -30.73 -29.16 28.46
N THR A 452 -30.13 -28.46 27.48
CA THR A 452 -29.56 -29.06 26.26
C THR A 452 -28.04 -29.33 26.35
N THR A 453 -27.47 -29.25 27.56
CA THR A 453 -26.02 -29.34 27.83
C THR A 453 -25.32 -30.45 27.02
N GLY A 454 -24.35 -30.04 26.19
CA GLY A 454 -23.49 -30.95 25.42
C GLY A 454 -24.09 -31.48 24.11
N LYS A 455 -25.34 -31.15 23.79
CA LYS A 455 -26.00 -31.55 22.52
C LYS A 455 -26.16 -30.40 21.54
N LEU A 456 -26.67 -29.27 22.02
CA LEU A 456 -26.95 -28.09 21.19
C LEU A 456 -26.79 -26.84 22.05
N LYS A 457 -26.03 -25.87 21.55
CA LYS A 457 -25.87 -24.55 22.17
C LYS A 457 -26.62 -23.52 21.34
N LEU A 458 -27.66 -22.96 21.93
CA LEU A 458 -28.46 -21.89 21.35
C LEU A 458 -27.85 -20.54 21.72
N GLU A 459 -27.93 -19.57 20.81
CA GLU A 459 -27.50 -18.21 21.06
C GLU A 459 -28.71 -17.28 21.25
N PRO A 460 -28.63 -16.29 22.17
CA PRO A 460 -29.68 -15.31 22.37
C PRO A 460 -30.01 -14.53 21.09
N LEU A 461 -31.31 -14.39 20.80
CA LEU A 461 -31.81 -13.69 19.62
C LEU A 461 -32.12 -12.22 19.92
N GLY A 462 -31.65 -11.33 19.06
CA GLY A 462 -32.10 -9.94 18.97
C GLY A 462 -33.00 -9.71 17.75
N LYS A 463 -33.23 -8.45 17.38
CA LYS A 463 -34.04 -8.07 16.23
C LYS A 463 -33.21 -7.28 15.21
N MET A 464 -33.36 -7.63 13.95
CA MET A 464 -32.88 -6.88 12.80
C MET A 464 -34.09 -6.35 12.04
N VAL A 465 -34.23 -5.02 12.00
CA VAL A 465 -35.33 -4.34 11.31
C VAL A 465 -34.83 -3.86 9.96
N CYS A 466 -35.52 -4.30 8.92
CA CYS A 466 -35.16 -4.03 7.54
C CYS A 466 -36.32 -3.37 6.80
N ARG A 467 -35.98 -2.38 5.97
CA ARG A 467 -36.87 -1.85 4.94
C ARG A 467 -36.47 -2.39 3.57
N PRO A 468 -37.43 -2.68 2.68
CA PRO A 468 -37.11 -2.91 1.29
C PRO A 468 -36.42 -1.70 0.69
N TRP A 469 -35.37 -1.94 -0.09
CA TRP A 469 -34.76 -0.90 -0.90
C TRP A 469 -34.73 -1.35 -2.35
N GLN A 470 -34.92 -0.39 -3.24
CA GLN A 470 -34.89 -0.64 -4.66
C GLN A 470 -33.47 -0.43 -5.18
N VAL A 471 -32.90 -1.47 -5.76
CA VAL A 471 -31.66 -1.36 -6.54
C VAL A 471 -31.98 -0.63 -7.84
N ASP A 472 -31.17 0.34 -8.22
CA ASP A 472 -31.31 0.93 -9.54
C ASP A 472 -30.89 -0.10 -10.60
N ASP A 473 -31.84 -0.47 -11.46
CA ASP A 473 -31.64 -1.36 -12.60
C ASP A 473 -31.10 -0.62 -13.83
N PHE A 474 -30.94 0.71 -13.73
CA PHE A 474 -30.52 1.62 -14.79
C PHE A 474 -31.30 1.43 -16.11
N SER A 475 -32.53 0.91 -16.03
CA SER A 475 -33.38 0.63 -17.18
C SER A 475 -34.32 1.80 -17.45
N GLU A 476 -34.39 2.22 -18.71
CA GLU A 476 -35.41 3.17 -19.14
C GLU A 476 -36.71 2.41 -19.42
N TYR A 477 -37.73 2.66 -18.60
CA TYR A 477 -39.06 2.11 -18.83
C TYR A 477 -39.92 3.11 -19.60
N ASP A 478 -40.52 2.66 -20.71
CA ASP A 478 -41.54 3.41 -21.42
C ASP A 478 -42.90 3.28 -20.71
N LEU A 479 -42.99 3.85 -19.51
CA LEU A 479 -44.18 3.81 -18.66
C LEU A 479 -44.84 5.19 -18.55
N PRO A 480 -46.19 5.26 -18.61
CA PRO A 480 -46.91 6.51 -18.44
C PRO A 480 -46.63 7.13 -17.06
N LEU A 481 -46.07 8.35 -17.03
CA LEU A 481 -45.69 9.05 -15.80
C LEU A 481 -46.86 9.40 -14.88
N ASP A 482 -48.07 9.49 -15.43
CA ASP A 482 -49.31 9.69 -14.67
C ASP A 482 -49.68 8.47 -13.81
N LYS A 483 -49.32 7.26 -14.28
CA LYS A 483 -49.56 6.00 -13.56
C LYS A 483 -48.32 5.52 -12.80
N TYR A 484 -47.13 5.86 -13.28
CA TYR A 484 -45.84 5.51 -12.68
C TYR A 484 -45.00 6.78 -12.50
N PRO A 485 -45.22 7.57 -11.43
CA PRO A 485 -44.53 8.85 -11.23
C PRO A 485 -43.00 8.72 -11.16
N THR A 486 -42.51 7.56 -10.75
CA THR A 486 -41.09 7.21 -10.69
C THR A 486 -40.54 6.69 -12.03
N GLY A 487 -41.36 6.62 -13.08
CA GLY A 487 -40.98 6.12 -14.40
C GLY A 487 -40.60 4.65 -14.43
N ARG A 488 -41.04 3.85 -13.44
CA ARG A 488 -40.74 2.41 -13.31
C ARG A 488 -41.87 1.67 -12.58
N PRO A 489 -42.03 0.34 -12.75
CA PRO A 489 -43.00 -0.44 -11.99
C PRO A 489 -42.74 -0.33 -10.48
N SER A 490 -43.77 -0.07 -9.66
CA SER A 490 -43.64 -0.11 -8.20
C SER A 490 -43.76 -1.57 -7.73
N ASP A 491 -42.71 -2.35 -7.90
CA ASP A 491 -42.77 -3.80 -7.62
C ASP A 491 -42.65 -4.16 -6.13
N VAL A 492 -42.44 -3.17 -5.26
CA VAL A 492 -42.19 -3.39 -3.84
C VAL A 492 -43.02 -2.43 -3.00
N GLU A 493 -43.77 -2.96 -2.02
CA GLU A 493 -44.36 -2.15 -0.94
C GLU A 493 -43.21 -1.51 -0.15
N VAL A 494 -42.69 -0.37 -0.61
CA VAL A 494 -41.53 0.33 -0.02
C VAL A 494 -41.75 0.69 1.46
N ASP A 495 -43.01 0.73 1.90
CA ASP A 495 -43.40 1.07 3.26
C ASP A 495 -43.55 -0.15 4.19
N ARG A 496 -43.32 -1.38 3.70
CA ARG A 496 -43.43 -2.58 4.53
C ARG A 496 -42.15 -2.80 5.33
N GLU A 497 -42.25 -2.76 6.65
CA GLU A 497 -41.15 -3.10 7.55
C GLU A 497 -41.06 -4.62 7.77
N PHE A 498 -39.84 -5.16 7.77
CA PHE A 498 -39.56 -6.57 8.08
C PHE A 498 -38.71 -6.66 9.34
N VAL A 499 -39.16 -7.47 10.30
CA VAL A 499 -38.43 -7.74 11.55
C VAL A 499 -37.95 -9.20 11.54
N PHE A 500 -36.65 -9.40 11.61
CA PHE A 500 -36.01 -10.72 11.67
C PHE A 500 -35.41 -10.94 13.05
N TRP A 501 -35.59 -12.14 13.61
CA TRP A 501 -34.84 -12.54 14.80
C TRP A 501 -33.53 -13.19 14.40
N VAL A 502 -32.44 -12.71 14.97
CA VAL A 502 -31.08 -13.07 14.57
C VAL A 502 -30.18 -13.13 15.81
N GLU A 503 -29.24 -14.06 15.84
CA GLU A 503 -28.33 -14.26 16.97
C GLU A 503 -27.49 -13.02 17.29
N GLU A 504 -27.21 -12.82 18.58
CA GLU A 504 -26.39 -11.69 19.05
C GLU A 504 -25.02 -11.61 18.37
N SER A 505 -24.37 -12.75 18.12
CA SER A 505 -23.07 -12.80 17.43
C SER A 505 -23.17 -12.30 15.99
N VAL A 506 -24.22 -12.69 15.28
CA VAL A 506 -24.50 -12.29 13.89
C VAL A 506 -24.85 -10.80 13.83
N LEU A 507 -25.70 -10.32 14.73
CA LEU A 507 -26.10 -8.91 14.80
C LEU A 507 -24.92 -7.96 15.06
N LYS A 508 -23.90 -8.41 15.81
CA LYS A 508 -22.66 -7.63 16.06
C LYS A 508 -21.82 -7.44 14.80
N GLU A 509 -21.94 -8.34 13.83
CA GLU A 509 -21.26 -8.21 12.54
C GLU A 509 -22.05 -7.34 11.55
N CYS A 510 -23.34 -7.08 11.79
CA CYS A 510 -24.16 -6.18 10.97
C CYS A 510 -23.98 -4.70 11.35
N PHE A 511 -24.39 -3.79 10.46
CA PHE A 511 -24.37 -2.35 10.70
C PHE A 511 -25.56 -1.63 10.03
N LEU A 512 -25.88 -0.43 10.51
CA LEU A 512 -26.98 0.37 9.98
C LEU A 512 -26.68 0.85 8.56
N GLY A 513 -27.68 0.77 7.67
CA GLY A 513 -27.54 1.07 6.25
C GLY A 513 -26.91 -0.05 5.43
N MET A 514 -26.57 -1.19 6.05
CA MET A 514 -26.12 -2.37 5.31
C MET A 514 -27.24 -2.85 4.39
N LYS A 515 -26.87 -3.10 3.13
CA LYS A 515 -27.78 -3.58 2.10
C LYS A 515 -27.50 -5.06 1.83
N LEU A 516 -28.56 -5.85 1.72
CA LEU A 516 -28.47 -7.29 1.49
C LEU A 516 -29.60 -7.76 0.56
N GLU A 517 -29.33 -8.84 -0.17
CA GLU A 517 -30.34 -9.58 -0.91
C GLU A 517 -30.72 -10.81 -0.08
N ALA A 518 -32.02 -11.02 0.12
CA ALA A 518 -32.54 -12.13 0.93
C ALA A 518 -33.71 -12.82 0.23
N SER A 519 -33.76 -14.16 0.33
CA SER A 519 -34.98 -14.93 0.10
C SER A 519 -35.73 -15.04 1.43
N VAL A 520 -36.97 -14.55 1.44
CA VAL A 520 -37.84 -14.48 2.61
C VAL A 520 -39.05 -15.36 2.38
N LEU A 521 -39.23 -16.33 3.28
CA LEU A 521 -40.42 -17.16 3.31
C LEU A 521 -41.50 -16.48 4.14
N LEU A 522 -42.62 -16.16 3.51
CA LEU A 522 -43.84 -15.72 4.20
C LEU A 522 -44.68 -16.95 4.55
N VAL A 523 -45.08 -17.03 5.80
CA VAL A 523 -45.70 -18.22 6.38
C VAL A 523 -47.08 -17.85 6.92
N ALA A 524 -48.07 -18.72 6.73
CA ALA A 524 -49.45 -18.45 7.14
C ALA A 524 -49.59 -18.46 8.67
N GLU A 525 -50.26 -17.45 9.22
CA GLU A 525 -50.76 -17.43 10.60
C GLU A 525 -51.99 -18.37 10.80
#